data_AF-A0A6B0ZJQ4-F1
#
_entry.id   AF-A0A6B0ZJQ4-F1
#
_cell.length_a   1.000
_cell.length_b   1.000
_cell.length_c   1.000
_cell.angle_alpha   90.00
_cell.angle_beta   90.00
_cell.angle_gamma   90.00
#
_symmetry.space_group_name_H-M   'P 1'
#
loop_
_entity.id
_entity.type
_entity.pdbx_description
1 polymer ?
#
loop_
_entity_poly.entity_id
_entity_poly.type
_entity_poly.pdbx_seq_one_letter_code
_entity_poly.pdbx_strand_id
1 'polypeptide(L)'
;MARRTHPKKEVRKALKELRTSGWTIEVAVGGHAHRWGTATCPYRHTDGSGKATCCVKIIYGTPHNQYDQANRLRRALRNCQRMLARSEKEQIDG
;
A
#
# COMPACT_ATOMS: atom_id res chain seq x y z
N MET A 1 9.39 7.79 -19.33
CA MET A 1 9.15 6.40 -18.88
C MET A 1 7.65 6.15 -18.76
N ALA A 2 7.12 5.08 -19.37
CA ALA A 2 5.68 4.86 -19.45
C ALA A 2 5.07 4.50 -18.08
N ARG A 3 4.09 5.30 -17.62
CA ARG A 3 3.18 4.91 -16.52
C ARG A 3 2.29 3.76 -17.03
N ARG A 4 2.77 2.50 -16.97
CA ARG A 4 2.00 1.29 -17.34
C ARG A 4 0.80 1.12 -16.41
N THR A 5 -0.27 1.89 -16.60
CA THR A 5 -1.43 1.93 -15.71
C THR A 5 -2.00 0.54 -15.51
N HIS A 6 -2.22 0.16 -14.24
CA HIS A 6 -2.74 -1.16 -13.90
C HIS A 6 -4.02 -1.49 -14.68
N PRO A 7 -4.13 -2.64 -15.37
CA PRO A 7 -5.21 -2.89 -16.34
C PRO A 7 -6.61 -2.90 -15.71
N LYS A 8 -6.72 -3.33 -14.45
CA LYS A 8 -7.99 -3.35 -13.69
C LYS A 8 -8.27 -1.98 -13.03
N LYS A 9 -9.45 -1.40 -13.30
CA LYS A 9 -9.87 -0.07 -12.84
C LYS A 9 -9.96 0.07 -11.31
N GLU A 10 -10.39 -0.97 -10.61
CA GLU A 10 -10.59 -0.92 -9.15
C GLU A 10 -9.27 -0.83 -8.40
N VAL A 11 -8.26 -1.58 -8.88
CA VAL A 11 -6.90 -1.47 -8.38
C VAL A 11 -6.34 -0.08 -8.68
N ARG A 12 -6.55 0.50 -9.88
CA ARG A 12 -6.17 1.91 -10.16
C ARG A 12 -6.77 2.90 -9.16
N LYS A 13 -8.03 2.71 -8.74
CA LYS A 13 -8.69 3.56 -7.74
C LYS A 13 -8.02 3.43 -6.37
N ALA A 14 -7.80 2.21 -5.88
CA ALA A 14 -7.07 1.96 -4.63
C ALA A 14 -5.61 2.47 -4.66
N LEU A 15 -4.91 2.38 -5.81
CA LEU A 15 -3.57 2.93 -5.98
C LEU A 15 -3.54 4.47 -6.00
N LYS A 16 -4.64 5.14 -6.42
CA LYS A 16 -4.78 6.60 -6.27
C LYS A 16 -4.97 6.97 -4.79
N GLU A 17 -5.87 6.27 -4.09
CA GLU A 17 -6.12 6.45 -2.65
C GLU A 17 -4.82 6.31 -1.83
N LEU A 18 -4.06 5.24 -2.07
CA LEU A 18 -2.74 5.01 -1.47
C LEU A 18 -1.75 6.15 -1.70
N ARG A 19 -1.61 6.64 -2.95
CA ARG A 19 -0.71 7.75 -3.29
C ARG A 19 -1.10 9.06 -2.62
N THR A 20 -2.39 9.35 -2.52
CA THR A 20 -2.89 10.55 -1.82
C THR A 20 -2.59 10.48 -0.32
N SER A 21 -2.46 9.28 0.26
CA SER A 21 -1.99 9.07 1.64
C SER A 21 -0.48 8.78 1.76
N GLY A 22 0.34 9.24 0.80
CA GLY A 22 1.80 9.19 0.88
C GLY A 22 2.45 7.85 0.58
N TRP A 23 1.71 6.81 0.18
CA TRP A 23 2.33 5.51 -0.13
C TRP A 23 3.10 5.52 -1.45
N THR A 24 4.36 5.09 -1.38
CA THR A 24 5.23 4.88 -2.53
C THR A 24 4.70 3.69 -3.35
N ILE A 25 4.57 3.85 -4.66
CA ILE A 25 4.10 2.79 -5.57
C ILE A 25 5.12 2.61 -6.70
N GLU A 26 5.77 1.45 -6.67
CA GLU A 26 6.80 1.02 -7.60
C GLU A 26 6.19 0.03 -8.59
N VAL A 27 6.42 0.24 -9.89
CA VAL A 27 5.98 -0.69 -10.94
C VAL A 27 7.14 -1.63 -11.22
N ALA A 28 6.88 -2.94 -11.20
CA ALA A 28 7.90 -3.94 -11.50
C ALA A 28 8.27 -3.89 -12.99
N VAL A 29 9.58 -3.89 -13.29
CA VAL A 29 10.12 -3.86 -14.65
C VAL A 29 10.83 -5.19 -14.91
N GLY A 30 10.24 -6.03 -15.76
CA GLY A 30 10.71 -7.38 -16.05
C GLY A 30 9.55 -8.38 -16.13
N GLY A 31 9.69 -9.44 -16.92
CA GLY A 31 8.60 -10.38 -17.22
C GLY A 31 8.26 -11.41 -16.14
N HIS A 32 8.84 -11.32 -14.94
CA HIS A 32 8.79 -12.40 -13.96
C HIS A 32 7.52 -12.39 -13.09
N ALA A 33 6.67 -13.39 -13.33
CA ALA A 33 5.65 -13.93 -12.42
C ALA A 33 4.64 -12.92 -11.83
N HIS A 34 3.64 -12.53 -12.62
CA HIS A 34 2.35 -11.94 -12.22
C HIS A 34 2.37 -10.61 -11.42
N ARG A 35 3.51 -10.13 -10.93
CA ARG A 35 3.68 -8.88 -10.18
C ARG A 35 3.65 -7.68 -11.14
N TRP A 36 2.67 -6.80 -10.97
CA TRP A 36 2.66 -5.46 -11.59
C TRP A 36 3.50 -4.46 -10.78
N GLY A 37 3.60 -4.63 -9.45
CA GLY A 37 4.38 -3.72 -8.62
C GLY A 37 4.35 -3.99 -7.12
N THR A 38 4.75 -3.00 -6.36
CA THR A 38 4.64 -2.93 -4.89
C THR A 38 4.07 -1.58 -4.46
N ALA A 39 3.25 -1.58 -3.42
CA ALA A 39 2.93 -0.39 -2.63
C ALA A 39 3.62 -0.51 -1.27
N THR A 40 4.36 0.53 -0.89
CA THR A 40 5.16 0.58 0.34
C THR A 40 4.67 1.72 1.21
N CYS A 41 4.27 1.39 2.44
CA CYS A 41 3.90 2.37 3.46
C CYS A 41 5.13 3.21 3.85
N PRO A 42 5.04 4.56 3.87
CA PRO A 42 6.18 5.40 4.26
C PRO A 42 6.42 5.35 5.77
N TYR A 43 5.37 5.09 6.54
CA TYR A 43 5.41 5.00 8.00
C TYR A 43 5.89 3.61 8.42
N ARG A 44 7.16 3.54 8.81
CA ARG A 44 7.83 2.34 9.34
C ARG A 44 7.50 2.16 10.82
N HIS A 45 6.29 1.69 11.12
CA HIS A 45 5.93 1.33 12.49
C HIS A 45 6.66 0.06 12.93
N THR A 46 7.46 0.16 13.99
CA THR A 46 7.71 -0.94 14.92
C THR A 46 6.43 -1.24 15.69
N ASP A 47 6.10 -2.51 15.87
CA ASP A 47 5.18 -2.87 16.95
C ASP A 47 5.91 -2.78 18.31
N GLY A 48 5.17 -2.92 19.41
CA GLY A 48 5.75 -2.92 20.76
C GLY A 48 6.74 -4.07 21.03
N SER A 49 6.82 -5.06 20.13
CA SER A 49 7.77 -6.18 20.14
C SER A 49 9.08 -5.86 19.40
N GLY A 50 9.29 -4.61 18.97
CA GLY A 50 10.48 -4.16 18.25
C GLY A 50 10.54 -4.57 16.77
N LYS A 51 9.51 -5.25 16.23
CA LYS A 51 9.48 -5.66 14.81
C LYS A 51 8.89 -4.56 13.93
N ALA A 52 9.78 -3.90 13.19
CA ALA A 52 9.43 -2.95 12.13
C ALA A 52 8.62 -3.64 11.02
N THR A 53 7.29 -3.66 11.17
CA THR A 53 6.38 -4.33 10.24
C THR A 53 6.06 -3.39 9.07
N CYS A 54 7.07 -3.17 8.23
CA CYS A 54 6.94 -2.39 7.00
C CYS A 54 5.78 -2.93 6.17
N CYS A 55 4.71 -2.13 6.01
CA CYS A 55 3.51 -2.52 5.30
C CYS A 55 3.70 -2.50 3.77
N VAL A 56 4.57 -3.36 3.27
CA VAL A 56 4.71 -3.65 1.84
C VAL A 56 3.52 -4.50 1.39
N LYS A 57 2.96 -4.18 0.21
CA LYS A 57 1.87 -4.91 -0.44
C LYS A 57 2.21 -5.16 -1.90
N ILE A 58 2.27 -6.42 -2.29
CA ILE A 58 2.47 -6.83 -3.69
C ILE A 58 1.18 -6.53 -4.47
N ILE A 59 1.35 -5.98 -5.67
CA ILE A 59 0.26 -5.67 -6.60
C ILE A 59 0.39 -6.65 -7.76
N TYR A 60 -0.56 -7.58 -7.91
CA TYR A 60 -0.57 -8.51 -9.04
C TYR A 60 -1.24 -7.85 -10.24
N GLY A 61 -0.69 -8.01 -11.45
CA GLY A 61 -1.28 -7.50 -12.69
C GLY A 61 -2.44 -8.35 -13.21
N THR A 62 -2.44 -9.64 -12.87
CA THR A 62 -3.47 -10.63 -13.21
C THR A 62 -4.17 -11.17 -11.96
N PRO A 63 -4.87 -10.33 -11.16
CA PRO A 63 -5.61 -10.82 -10.00
C PRO A 63 -6.84 -11.60 -10.44
N HIS A 64 -7.09 -12.75 -9.79
CA HIS A 64 -8.32 -13.53 -9.94
C HIS A 64 -9.56 -12.66 -9.62
N ASN A 65 -9.51 -11.89 -8.54
CA ASN A 65 -10.51 -10.86 -8.22
C ASN A 65 -9.86 -9.47 -8.03
N GLN A 66 -10.24 -8.54 -8.91
CA GLN A 66 -9.78 -7.14 -8.85
C GLN A 66 -10.30 -6.38 -7.62
N TYR A 67 -11.50 -6.73 -7.13
CA TYR A 67 -12.12 -6.09 -5.97
C TYR A 67 -11.39 -6.51 -4.68
N ASP A 68 -11.04 -7.79 -4.54
CA ASP A 68 -10.29 -8.28 -3.37
C ASP A 68 -8.89 -7.67 -3.29
N GLN A 69 -8.18 -7.53 -4.41
CA GLN A 69 -6.88 -6.84 -4.43
C GLN A 69 -7.04 -5.37 -4.02
N ALA A 70 -8.03 -4.65 -4.57
CA ALA A 70 -8.31 -3.27 -4.18
C ALA A 70 -8.70 -3.16 -2.69
N ASN A 71 -9.49 -4.10 -2.16
CA ASN A 71 -9.91 -4.11 -0.76
C ASN A 71 -8.78 -4.50 0.21
N ARG A 72 -7.86 -5.39 -0.18
CA ARG A 72 -6.63 -5.69 0.58
C ARG A 72 -5.73 -4.45 0.68
N LEU A 73 -5.56 -3.71 -0.42
CA LEU A 73 -4.83 -2.43 -0.45
C LEU A 73 -5.51 -1.37 0.44
N ARG A 74 -6.82 -1.18 0.31
CA ARG A 74 -7.61 -0.27 1.17
C ARG A 74 -7.58 -0.63 2.64
N ARG A 75 -7.61 -1.92 3.00
CA ARG A 75 -7.50 -2.38 4.39
C ARG A 75 -6.12 -2.06 4.97
N ALA A 76 -5.05 -2.24 4.18
CA ALA A 76 -3.70 -1.86 4.60
C ALA A 76 -3.58 -0.34 4.83
N LEU A 77 -4.16 0.47 3.94
CA LEU A 77 -4.23 1.93 4.11
C LEU A 77 -5.00 2.34 5.38
N ARG A 78 -6.23 1.84 5.58
CA ARG A 78 -7.02 2.17 6.78
C ARG A 78 -6.36 1.73 8.08
N ASN A 79 -5.66 0.59 8.07
CA ASN A 79 -4.89 0.14 9.24
C ASN A 79 -3.73 1.09 9.54
N CYS A 80 -2.98 1.51 8.52
CA CYS A 80 -1.92 2.52 8.66
C CYS A 80 -2.48 3.86 9.20
N GLN A 81 -3.54 4.40 8.60
CA GLN A 81 -4.17 5.65 9.05
C GLN A 81 -4.61 5.61 10.52
N ARG A 82 -5.13 4.46 10.99
CA ARG A 82 -5.48 4.26 12.41
C ARG A 82 -4.27 4.24 13.35
N MET A 83 -3.10 3.78 12.89
CA MET A 83 -1.87 3.83 13.69
C MET A 83 -1.27 5.23 13.72
N LEU A 84 -1.37 5.99 12.63
CA LEU A 84 -0.94 7.39 12.57
C LEU A 84 -1.76 8.27 13.50
N ALA A 85 -3.09 8.16 13.44
CA ALA A 85 -4.00 8.87 14.35
C ALA A 85 -3.89 8.44 15.83
N ARG A 86 -3.03 7.45 16.15
CA ARG A 86 -2.56 7.13 17.50
C ARG A 86 -1.20 7.78 17.77
N SER A 87 -0.19 7.55 16.92
CA SER A 87 1.16 8.11 17.09
C SER A 87 1.18 9.64 17.14
N GLU A 88 0.29 10.31 16.40
CA GLU A 88 0.13 11.76 16.41
C GLU A 88 -0.43 12.29 17.75
N LYS A 89 -1.27 11.51 18.44
CA LYS A 89 -1.80 11.86 19.77
C LYS A 89 -0.77 11.68 20.87
N GLU A 90 0.03 10.63 20.78
CA GLU A 90 1.16 10.37 21.68
C GLU A 90 2.31 11.39 21.54
N GLN A 91 2.17 12.40 20.66
CA GLN A 91 3.12 13.50 20.45
C GLN A 91 2.55 14.89 20.82
N ILE A 92 1.33 14.97 21.34
CA ILE A 92 0.66 16.24 21.72
C ILE A 92 0.47 16.35 23.25
N ASP A 93 0.60 15.24 23.98
CA ASP A 93 0.34 15.08 25.42
C ASP A 93 1.64 14.98 26.26
N GLY A 94 2.73 15.63 25.81
CA GLY A 94 4.07 15.53 26.41
C GLY A 94 4.95 16.75 26.20
#